data_AF-A0A212C4V7-F1
#
_entry.id   AF-A0A212C4V7-F1
#
_cell.length_a   1.000
_cell.length_b   1.000
_cell.length_c   1.000
_cell.angle_alpha   90.00
_cell.angle_beta   90.00
_cell.angle_gamma   90.00
#
_symmetry.space_group_name_H-M   'P 1'
#
loop_
_entity.id
_entity.type
_entity.pdbx_description
1 polymer ?
#
loop_
_entity_poly.entity_id
_entity_poly.type
_entity_poly.pdbx_seq_one_letter_code
_entity_poly.pdbx_strand_id
1 'polypeptide(L)' 'LYNGAARKLALPKNVICDKCEGRGGKRGTGECCPNYQGTGMQIKIHQIGPGMSVCMDCQDHGEQISPKDRCKSCNERNIV' A
#
# COMPACT_ATOMS: atom_id res chain seq x y z
N LEU A 1 -39.70 -6.96 -18.08
CA LEU A 1 -38.71 -6.00 -17.52
C LEU A 1 -39.35 -4.61 -17.30
N TYR A 2 -40.57 -4.53 -16.77
CA TYR A 2 -41.30 -3.25 -16.71
C TYR A 2 -41.23 -2.55 -15.34
N ASN A 3 -40.91 -3.27 -14.26
CA ASN A 3 -40.78 -2.74 -12.90
C ASN A 3 -39.47 -3.25 -12.28
N GLY A 4 -38.33 -2.60 -12.57
CA GLY A 4 -36.98 -3.09 -12.23
C GLY A 4 -36.84 -3.71 -10.83
N ALA A 5 -36.06 -4.80 -10.73
CA ALA A 5 -35.82 -5.50 -9.48
C ALA A 5 -34.51 -5.01 -8.82
N ALA A 6 -34.60 -4.41 -7.64
CA ALA A 6 -33.44 -4.09 -6.83
C ALA A 6 -32.97 -5.34 -6.06
N ARG A 7 -31.78 -5.86 -6.39
CA ARG A 7 -31.15 -6.95 -5.63
C ARG A 7 -29.92 -6.42 -4.89
N LYS A 8 -29.80 -6.79 -3.61
CA LYS A 8 -28.61 -6.47 -2.80
C LYS A 8 -27.45 -7.34 -3.29
N LEU A 9 -26.45 -6.70 -3.86
CA LEU A 9 -25.20 -7.31 -4.28
C LEU A 9 -24.18 -7.14 -3.15
N ALA A 10 -23.70 -8.26 -2.60
CA ALA A 10 -22.62 -8.27 -1.63
C ALA A 10 -21.29 -8.32 -2.37
N LEU A 11 -20.77 -7.16 -2.80
CA LEU A 11 -19.41 -7.08 -3.32
C LEU A 11 -18.43 -6.86 -2.17
N PRO A 12 -17.33 -7.63 -2.09
CA PRO A 12 -16.21 -7.26 -1.26
C PRO A 12 -15.61 -5.96 -1.81
N LYS A 13 -15.47 -4.96 -0.95
CA LYS A 13 -14.75 -3.71 -1.26
C LYS A 13 -13.59 -3.57 -0.30
N ASN A 14 -12.45 -3.13 -0.81
CA ASN A 14 -11.33 -2.74 0.04
C ASN A 14 -11.62 -1.35 0.59
N VAL A 15 -11.58 -1.19 1.91
CA VAL A 15 -11.80 0.11 2.56
C VAL A 15 -10.50 0.56 3.19
N ILE A 16 -10.22 1.85 3.14
CA ILE A 16 -9.06 2.43 3.83
C ILE A 16 -9.20 2.15 5.33
N CYS A 17 -8.12 1.71 5.96
CA CYS A 17 -8.11 1.41 7.38
C CYS A 17 -8.29 2.70 8.20
N ASP A 18 -9.42 2.84 8.86
CA ASP A 18 -9.75 4.02 9.68
C ASP A 18 -8.77 4.25 10.83
N LYS A 19 -8.17 3.17 11.38
CA LYS A 19 -7.25 3.28 12.53
C LYS A 19 -5.91 3.92 12.18
N CYS A 20 -5.43 3.74 10.96
CA CYS A 20 -4.18 4.36 10.50
C CYS A 20 -4.41 5.42 9.43
N GLU A 21 -5.67 5.68 9.05
CA GLU A 21 -6.07 6.59 7.97
C GLU A 21 -5.33 6.26 6.67
N GLY A 22 -5.14 4.97 6.37
CA GLY A 22 -4.43 4.53 5.17
C GLY A 22 -2.91 4.70 5.19
N ARG A 23 -2.29 4.96 6.35
CA ARG A 23 -0.82 4.98 6.48
C ARG A 23 -0.18 3.63 6.78
N GLY A 24 -0.95 2.66 7.29
CA GLY A 24 -0.44 1.31 7.57
C GLY A 24 0.36 1.19 8.85
N GLY A 25 0.68 2.32 9.48
CA GLY A 25 1.43 2.41 10.72
C GLY A 25 1.00 3.58 11.59
N LYS A 26 1.74 3.78 12.68
CA LYS A 26 1.55 4.88 13.63
C LYS A 26 1.92 6.23 12.98
N ARG A 27 1.27 7.31 13.42
CA ARG A 27 1.49 8.65 12.86
C ARG A 27 2.96 9.07 13.02
N GLY A 28 3.60 9.42 11.90
CA GLY A 28 4.97 9.93 11.86
C GLY A 28 6.07 8.87 11.94
N THR A 29 5.74 7.59 11.77
CA THR A 29 6.72 6.47 11.85
C THR A 29 6.95 5.78 10.50
N GLY A 30 6.48 6.38 9.41
CA GLY A 30 6.89 6.01 8.06
C GLY A 30 8.30 6.51 7.83
N GLU A 31 9.28 5.62 7.85
CA GLU A 31 10.63 5.97 7.40
C GLU A 31 10.65 5.85 5.89
N CYS A 32 11.05 6.92 5.19
CA CYS A 32 11.22 6.86 3.74
C CYS A 32 12.22 5.75 3.41
N CYS A 33 11.83 4.80 2.55
CA CYS A 33 12.74 3.75 2.16
C CYS A 33 14.03 4.36 1.57
N PRO A 34 15.22 4.04 2.11
CA PRO A 34 16.47 4.66 1.68
C PRO A 34 16.79 4.34 0.21
N ASN A 35 16.25 3.24 -0.31
CA ASN A 35 16.36 2.83 -1.71
C ASN A 35 15.59 3.73 -2.69
N TYR A 36 14.65 4.54 -2.21
CA TYR A 36 13.78 5.36 -3.04
C TYR A 36 14.05 6.86 -2.97
N GLN A 37 14.87 7.36 -2.03
CA GLN A 37 15.08 8.80 -1.80
C GLN A 37 13.75 9.61 -1.76
N GLY A 38 12.63 8.98 -1.35
CA GLY A 38 11.30 9.60 -1.34
C GLY A 38 10.49 9.54 -2.65
N THR A 39 10.99 8.87 -3.69
CA THR A 39 10.36 8.84 -5.03
C THR A 39 9.47 7.61 -5.29
N GLY A 40 9.44 6.64 -4.37
CA GLY A 40 8.63 5.41 -4.49
C GLY A 40 9.03 4.44 -5.61
N MET A 41 10.06 4.74 -6.40
CA MET A 41 10.52 3.92 -7.53
C MET A 41 12.06 3.84 -7.60
N GLN A 42 12.59 2.66 -7.89
CA GLN A 42 14.02 2.37 -7.94
C GLN A 42 14.32 1.85 -9.36
N ILE A 43 14.95 2.70 -10.17
CA ILE A 43 15.40 2.31 -11.50
C ILE A 43 16.70 1.51 -11.31
N LYS A 44 16.61 0.17 -11.20
CA LYS A 44 17.81 -0.68 -11.31
C LYS A 44 18.13 -0.86 -12.79
N ILE A 45 19.20 -0.20 -13.23
CA ILE A 45 19.75 -0.36 -14.57
C ILE A 45 20.40 -1.76 -14.64
N HIS A 46 19.68 -2.76 -15.12
CA HIS A 46 20.31 -4.01 -15.57
C HIS A 46 20.87 -3.79 -16.97
N GLN A 47 22.09 -4.27 -17.25
CA GLN A 47 22.77 -4.10 -18.55
C GLN A 47 22.10 -4.79 -19.76
N ILE A 48 20.86 -5.24 -19.61
CA ILE A 48 20.00 -5.75 -20.69
C ILE A 48 18.75 -4.86 -20.76
N GLY A 49 18.96 -3.54 -20.91
CA GLY A 49 17.91 -2.55 -21.16
C GLY A 49 17.17 -1.98 -19.92
N PRO A 50 16.55 -0.80 -20.06
CA PRO A 50 15.82 -0.15 -18.97
C PRO A 50 14.55 -0.94 -18.61
N GLY A 51 14.53 -1.51 -17.41
CA GLY A 51 13.35 -2.11 -16.78
C GLY A 51 13.07 -1.45 -15.42
N MET A 52 11.81 -1.11 -15.15
CA MET A 52 11.40 -0.62 -13.83
C MET A 52 11.33 -1.82 -12.88
N SER A 53 12.18 -1.83 -11.85
CA SER A 53 12.12 -2.83 -10.79
C SER A 53 11.41 -2.25 -9.56
N VAL A 54 10.35 -2.90 -9.09
CA VAL A 54 9.75 -2.58 -7.78
C VAL A 54 10.76 -2.85 -6.67
N CYS A 55 10.86 -1.96 -5.68
CA CYS A 55 11.65 -2.21 -4.48
C CYS A 55 11.04 -3.38 -3.71
N MET A 56 11.83 -4.44 -3.55
CA MET A 56 11.48 -5.61 -2.74
C MET A 56 11.37 -5.28 -1.25
N ASP A 57 12.16 -4.32 -0.76
CA ASP A 57 12.16 -3.93 0.66
C ASP A 57 10.91 -3.13 1.06
N CYS A 58 10.29 -2.47 0.07
CA CYS A 58 9.23 -1.49 0.25
C CYS A 58 7.87 -1.99 -0.24
N GLN A 59 7.83 -3.07 -1.03
CA GLN A 59 6.64 -3.62 -1.70
C GLN A 59 5.70 -2.53 -2.27
N ASP A 60 6.25 -1.57 -3.01
CA ASP A 60 5.51 -0.45 -3.63
C ASP A 60 4.95 0.63 -2.66
N HIS A 61 5.03 0.43 -1.34
CA HIS A 61 4.52 1.40 -0.37
C HIS A 61 5.39 2.66 -0.21
N GLY A 62 6.65 2.64 -0.64
CA GLY A 62 7.56 3.80 -0.55
C GLY A 62 8.06 4.14 0.87
N GLU A 63 7.34 3.69 1.90
CA GLU A 63 7.64 3.87 3.32
C GLU A 63 7.89 2.52 3.99
N GLN A 64 8.97 2.44 4.75
CA GLN A 64 9.28 1.32 5.63
C GLN A 64 8.73 1.62 7.01
N ILE A 65 7.80 0.78 7.47
CA ILE A 65 7.22 0.90 8.80
C ILE A 65 7.87 -0.15 9.69
N SER A 66 8.46 0.31 10.80
CA SER A 66 8.99 -0.56 11.85
C SER A 66 7.94 -1.58 12.29
N PRO A 67 8.29 -2.87 12.50
CA PRO A 67 7.34 -3.91 12.91
C PRO A 67 6.61 -3.57 14.22
N LYS A 68 7.17 -2.70 15.06
CA LYS A 68 6.54 -2.23 16.30
C LYS A 68 5.40 -1.23 16.04
N ASP A 69 5.48 -0.50 14.94
CA ASP A 69 4.58 0.62 14.62
C ASP A 69 3.58 0.27 13.53
N ARG A 70 3.61 -0.97 13.02
CA ARG A 70 2.61 -1.48 12.08
C ARG A 70 1.22 -1.46 12.70
N CYS A 71 0.25 -0.98 11.92
CA CYS A 71 -1.13 -1.00 12.32
C CYS A 71 -1.62 -2.46 12.38
N LYS A 72 -1.94 -2.93 13.58
CA LYS A 72 -2.42 -4.31 13.82
C LYS A 72 -3.75 -4.62 13.12
N SER A 73 -4.52 -3.61 12.71
CA SER A 73 -5.80 -3.82 12.03
C SER A 73 -5.67 -4.09 10.53
N CYS A 74 -4.71 -3.46 9.84
CA CYS A 74 -4.51 -3.66 8.41
C CYS A 74 -3.16 -4.35 8.08
N ASN A 75 -2.35 -4.67 9.10
CA ASN A 75 -1.02 -5.28 8.96
C ASN A 75 -0.22 -4.63 7.83
N GLU A 76 0.03 -3.32 7.92
CA GLU A 76 0.75 -2.51 6.92
C GLU A 76 0.11 -2.33 5.53
N ARG A 77 -1.02 -2.98 5.23
CA ARG A 77 -1.65 -2.93 3.90
C ARG A 77 -2.51 -1.70 3.62
N ASN A 78 -2.66 -0.77 4.56
CA ASN A 78 -3.49 0.45 4.45
C ASN A 78 -5.00 0.24 4.23
N ILE A 79 -5.42 -0.96 3.81
CA ILE A 79 -6.79 -1.36 3.51
C ILE A 79 -7.22 -2.57 4.36
N VAL A 80 -8.53 -2.68 4.59
CA VAL A 80 -9.21 -3.78 5.29
C VAL A 80 -10.34 -4.34 4.45
#